data_AF-A0A7V5DXZ0-F1
#
_entry.id   AF-A0A7V5DXZ0-F1
#
_cell.length_a   1.000
_cell.length_b   1.000
_cell.length_c   1.000
_cell.angle_alpha   90.00
_cell.angle_beta   90.00
_cell.angle_gamma   90.00
#
_symmetry.space_group_name_H-M   'P 1'
#
loop_
_entity.id
_entity.type
_entity.pdbx_description
1 polymer ?
#
loop_
_entity_poly.entity_id
_entity_poly.type
_entity_poly.pdbx_seq_one_letter_code
_entity_poly.pdbx_strand_id
1 'polypeptide(L)'
;MEDVNVKITQEEYKKTFQEVERVIEELNSIIKAGDYNRWEQYLTPMFIASVMDPENLKKINEQPLLKRNRIEIKTLHDYFMYVVVPSRASVRLDDLIFTDQNKVKAFMFVRQDPVLIYQLEKIGETWKISVW
;
A
#
# COMPACT_ATOMS: atom_id res chain seq x y z
N MET A 1 7.12 16.18 13.93
CA MET A 1 6.58 15.95 12.58
C MET A 1 5.55 17.05 12.38
N GLU A 2 5.77 17.95 11.42
CA GLU A 2 4.79 18.98 11.11
C GLU A 2 3.60 18.31 10.45
N ASP A 3 2.45 18.32 11.13
CA ASP A 3 1.16 18.09 10.51
C ASP A 3 0.96 19.20 9.48
N VAL A 4 1.26 18.91 8.22
CA VAL A 4 0.97 19.82 7.11
C VAL A 4 -0.53 20.06 7.15
N ASN A 5 -0.94 21.29 7.45
CA ASN A 5 -2.34 21.69 7.49
C ASN A 5 -2.85 21.84 6.04
N VAL A 6 -3.03 20.70 5.37
CA VAL A 6 -3.64 20.63 4.05
C VAL A 6 -5.12 20.98 4.23
N LYS A 7 -5.53 22.14 3.73
CA LYS A 7 -6.95 22.53 3.72
C LYS A 7 -7.67 21.69 2.67
N ILE A 8 -8.30 20.61 3.13
CA ILE A 8 -9.16 19.75 2.31
C ILE A 8 -10.61 20.05 2.67
N THR A 9 -11.43 20.29 1.65
CA THR A 9 -12.88 20.45 1.83
C THR A 9 -13.52 19.08 2.11
N GLN A 10 -14.70 19.08 2.76
CA GLN A 10 -15.45 17.83 2.98
C GLN A 10 -15.80 17.12 1.67
N GLU A 11 -16.05 17.90 0.60
CA GLU A 11 -16.35 17.35 -0.72
C GLU A 11 -15.14 16.68 -1.36
N GLU A 12 -13.96 17.32 -1.32
CA GLU A 12 -12.71 16.73 -1.80
C GLU A 12 -12.35 15.46 -1.01
N TYR A 13 -12.53 15.49 0.31
CA TYR A 13 -12.33 14.32 1.16
C TYR A 13 -13.24 13.18 0.73
N LYS A 14 -14.57 13.42 0.65
CA LYS A 14 -15.54 12.38 0.29
C LYS A 14 -15.28 11.81 -1.10
N LYS A 15 -14.96 12.66 -2.07
CA LYS A 15 -14.61 12.24 -3.42
C LYS A 15 -13.36 11.36 -3.41
N THR A 16 -12.30 11.81 -2.75
CA THR A 16 -11.03 11.07 -2.69
C THR A 16 -11.18 9.75 -1.95
N PHE A 17 -11.95 9.72 -0.85
CA PHE A 17 -12.25 8.50 -0.12
C PHE A 17 -12.89 7.46 -1.04
N GLN A 18 -13.90 7.85 -1.82
CA GLN A 18 -14.56 6.96 -2.79
C GLN A 18 -13.63 6.51 -3.93
N GLU A 19 -12.73 7.38 -4.40
CA GLU A 19 -11.72 7.01 -5.41
C GLU A 19 -10.75 5.97 -4.84
N VAL A 20 -10.22 6.21 -3.64
CA VAL A 20 -9.25 5.34 -2.97
C VAL A 20 -9.87 4.01 -2.56
N GLU A 21 -11.11 4.01 -2.07
CA GLU A 21 -11.86 2.80 -1.74
C GLU A 21 -11.96 1.86 -2.94
N ARG A 22 -12.37 2.39 -4.11
CA ARG A 22 -12.42 1.60 -5.36
C ARG A 22 -11.05 1.05 -5.77
N VAL A 23 -9.99 1.83 -5.61
CA VAL A 23 -8.63 1.35 -5.90
C VAL A 23 -8.24 0.21 -4.96
N ILE A 24 -8.57 0.30 -3.67
CA ILE A 24 -8.30 -0.77 -2.70
C ILE A 24 -9.11 -2.03 -3.02
N GLU A 25 -10.39 -1.90 -3.41
CA GLU A 25 -11.21 -3.05 -3.82
C GLU A 25 -10.65 -3.77 -5.07
N GLU A 26 -10.19 -3.00 -6.06
CA GLU A 26 -9.54 -3.54 -7.26
C GLU A 26 -8.22 -4.22 -6.90
N LEU A 27 -7.37 -3.58 -6.08
CA LEU A 27 -6.13 -4.16 -5.57
C LEU A 27 -6.39 -5.45 -4.80
N ASN A 28 -7.38 -5.49 -3.92
CA ASN A 28 -7.77 -6.71 -3.20
C ASN A 28 -8.10 -7.84 -4.18
N SER A 29 -8.83 -7.56 -5.25
CA SER A 29 -9.21 -8.55 -6.26
C SER A 29 -7.99 -9.07 -7.04
N ILE A 30 -7.12 -8.16 -7.49
CA ILE A 30 -5.85 -8.48 -8.16
C ILE A 30 -4.94 -9.33 -7.24
N ILE A 31 -4.79 -8.92 -5.99
CA ILE A 31 -3.93 -9.58 -5.00
C ILE A 31 -4.48 -10.97 -4.65
N LYS A 32 -5.80 -11.12 -4.43
CA LYS A 32 -6.43 -12.44 -4.21
C LYS A 32 -6.22 -13.39 -5.39
N ALA A 33 -6.23 -12.86 -6.61
CA ALA A 33 -6.00 -13.65 -7.82
C ALA A 33 -4.52 -14.00 -8.04
N GLY A 34 -3.59 -13.40 -7.28
CA GLY A 34 -2.15 -13.56 -7.51
C GLY A 34 -1.67 -12.92 -8.81
N ASP A 35 -2.37 -11.91 -9.32
CA ASP A 35 -2.03 -11.24 -10.57
C ASP A 35 -0.94 -10.17 -10.36
N TYR A 36 0.31 -10.63 -10.31
CA TYR A 36 1.48 -9.77 -10.13
C TYR A 36 1.57 -8.66 -11.19
N ASN A 37 1.34 -9.00 -12.47
CA ASN A 37 1.53 -8.05 -13.57
C ASN A 37 0.57 -6.88 -13.46
N ARG A 38 -0.70 -7.13 -13.09
CA ARG A 38 -1.66 -6.04 -12.85
C ARG A 38 -1.33 -5.29 -11.57
N TRP A 39 -0.90 -5.98 -10.51
CA TRP A 39 -0.52 -5.32 -9.26
C TRP A 39 0.65 -4.34 -9.45
N GLU A 40 1.68 -4.74 -10.20
CA GLU A 40 2.87 -3.92 -10.47
C GLU A 40 2.51 -2.58 -11.14
N GLN A 41 1.45 -2.53 -11.95
CA GLN A 41 0.99 -1.29 -12.61
C GLN A 41 0.50 -0.22 -11.62
N TYR A 42 0.09 -0.62 -10.43
CA TYR A 42 -0.33 0.28 -9.34
C TYR A 42 0.84 0.77 -8.49
N LEU A 43 2.08 0.35 -8.77
CA LEU A 43 3.24 0.77 -7.99
C LEU A 43 3.89 1.99 -8.60
N THR A 44 4.44 2.86 -7.74
CA THR A 44 5.39 3.87 -8.19
C THR A 44 6.78 3.27 -8.33
N PRO A 45 7.64 3.82 -9.21
CA PRO A 45 9.05 3.40 -9.28
C PRO A 45 9.78 3.53 -7.94
N MET A 46 9.40 4.53 -7.13
CA MET A 46 9.98 4.76 -5.81
C MET A 46 9.62 3.65 -4.83
N PHE A 47 8.38 3.16 -4.84
CA PHE A 47 7.99 1.99 -4.04
C PHE A 47 8.80 0.76 -4.41
N ILE A 48 8.91 0.46 -5.71
CA ILE A 48 9.69 -0.68 -6.20
C ILE A 48 11.15 -0.56 -5.76
N ALA A 49 11.78 0.60 -5.96
CA ALA A 49 13.16 0.84 -5.57
C ALA A 49 13.37 0.68 -4.05
N SER A 50 12.41 1.15 -3.24
CA SER A 50 12.47 1.00 -1.79
C SER A 50 12.34 -0.44 -1.32
N VAL A 51 11.42 -1.22 -1.88
CA VAL A 51 11.26 -2.64 -1.53
C VAL A 51 12.49 -3.44 -1.96
N MET A 52 13.01 -3.15 -3.15
CA MET A 52 14.16 -3.87 -3.74
C MET A 52 15.51 -3.34 -3.29
N ASP A 53 15.54 -2.32 -2.43
CA ASP A 53 16.77 -1.85 -1.79
C ASP A 53 17.39 -3.00 -0.95
N PRO A 54 18.71 -3.25 -1.04
CA PRO A 54 19.34 -4.36 -0.33
C PRO A 54 19.13 -4.35 1.20
N GLU A 55 19.10 -3.18 1.84
CA GLU A 55 18.88 -3.10 3.28
C GLU A 55 17.44 -3.44 3.65
N ASN A 56 16.48 -2.96 2.84
CA ASN A 56 15.07 -3.26 3.06
C ASN A 56 14.74 -4.73 2.75
N LEU A 57 15.29 -5.28 1.66
CA LEU A 57 15.19 -6.72 1.36
C LEU A 57 15.73 -7.56 2.51
N LYS A 58 16.87 -7.16 3.10
CA LYS A 58 17.43 -7.87 4.27
C LYS A 58 16.46 -7.84 5.44
N LYS A 59 15.90 -6.66 5.78
CA LYS A 59 14.91 -6.53 6.87
C LYS A 59 13.63 -7.33 6.60
N ILE A 60 13.14 -7.34 5.36
CA ILE A 60 11.99 -8.14 4.95
C ILE A 60 12.31 -9.63 5.15
N ASN A 61 13.44 -10.11 4.64
CA ASN A 61 13.88 -11.50 4.81
C ASN A 61 14.15 -11.90 6.27
N GLU A 62 14.35 -10.92 7.17
CA GLU A 62 14.49 -11.17 8.60
C GLU A 62 13.17 -11.42 9.32
N GLN A 63 12.03 -11.19 8.68
CA GLN A 63 10.71 -11.40 9.28
C GLN A 63 10.52 -12.86 9.75
N PRO A 64 10.01 -13.08 10.98
CA PRO A 64 9.92 -14.42 11.56
C PRO A 64 9.14 -15.43 10.71
N LEU A 65 8.06 -15.00 10.05
CA LEU A 65 7.24 -15.87 9.21
C LEU A 65 8.03 -16.40 7.99
N LEU A 66 8.82 -15.55 7.34
CA LEU A 66 9.64 -15.95 6.19
C LEU A 66 10.77 -16.89 6.62
N LYS A 67 11.49 -16.53 7.70
CA LYS A 67 12.56 -17.38 8.27
C LYS A 67 12.05 -18.75 8.68
N ARG A 68 10.93 -18.82 9.40
CA ARG A 68 10.33 -20.08 9.86
C ARG A 68 9.97 -20.98 8.69
N ASN A 69 9.49 -20.40 7.60
CA ASN A 69 9.07 -21.13 6.41
C ASN A 69 10.22 -21.33 5.40
N ARG A 70 11.44 -20.87 5.71
CA ARG A 70 12.62 -20.92 4.82
C ARG A 70 12.37 -20.25 3.46
N ILE A 71 11.59 -19.18 3.47
CA ILE A 71 11.30 -18.36 2.28
C ILE A 71 12.31 -17.23 2.21
N GLU A 72 12.86 -17.00 1.02
CA GLU A 72 13.77 -15.89 0.73
C GLU A 72 13.21 -15.05 -0.42
N ILE A 73 13.05 -13.76 -0.18
CA ILE A 73 12.59 -12.76 -1.14
C ILE A 73 13.78 -12.27 -1.95
N LYS A 74 13.77 -12.53 -3.26
CA LYS A 74 14.83 -12.11 -4.20
C LYS A 74 14.32 -11.16 -5.27
N THR A 75 13.05 -11.26 -5.58
CA THR A 75 12.38 -10.49 -6.62
C THR A 75 11.16 -9.77 -6.05
N LEU A 76 10.69 -8.76 -6.78
CA LEU A 76 9.44 -8.09 -6.45
C LEU A 76 8.24 -9.07 -6.55
N HIS A 77 8.31 -10.06 -7.44
CA HIS A 77 7.32 -11.13 -7.53
C HIS A 77 7.30 -12.01 -6.26
N ASP A 78 8.45 -12.36 -5.71
CA ASP A 78 8.51 -13.10 -4.43
C ASP A 78 7.88 -12.25 -3.31
N TYR A 79 8.21 -10.96 -3.26
CA TYR A 79 7.62 -10.04 -2.29
C TYR A 79 6.10 -10.00 -2.42
N PHE A 80 5.59 -9.89 -3.65
CA PHE A 80 4.16 -9.94 -3.92
C PHE A 80 3.52 -11.22 -3.39
N MET A 81 4.04 -12.38 -3.80
CA MET A 81 3.44 -13.67 -3.47
C MET A 81 3.51 -14.02 -1.98
N TYR A 82 4.63 -13.74 -1.33
CA TYR A 82 4.88 -14.21 0.04
C TYR A 82 4.66 -13.16 1.12
N VAL A 83 4.54 -11.88 0.75
CA VAL A 83 4.28 -10.79 1.70
C VAL A 83 2.96 -10.09 1.39
N VAL A 84 2.75 -9.63 0.15
CA VAL A 84 1.57 -8.82 -0.19
C VAL A 84 0.30 -9.65 -0.18
N VAL A 85 0.26 -10.79 -0.89
CA VAL A 85 -0.90 -11.69 -0.93
C VAL A 85 -1.42 -12.06 0.47
N PRO A 86 -0.60 -12.59 1.40
CA PRO A 86 -1.09 -12.96 2.72
C PRO A 86 -1.48 -11.77 3.61
N SER A 87 -0.92 -10.57 3.40
CA SER A 87 -1.14 -9.42 4.29
C SER A 87 -2.19 -8.43 3.80
N ARG A 88 -2.44 -8.37 2.49
CA ARG A 88 -3.26 -7.32 1.84
C ARG A 88 -4.49 -7.83 1.11
N ALA A 89 -4.67 -9.14 0.94
CA ALA A 89 -5.80 -9.67 0.16
C ALA A 89 -7.20 -9.27 0.68
N SER A 90 -7.35 -8.80 1.92
CA SER A 90 -8.67 -8.48 2.48
C SER A 90 -8.69 -7.20 3.33
N VAL A 91 -7.87 -6.21 2.97
CA VAL A 91 -7.89 -4.91 3.67
C VAL A 91 -9.12 -4.10 3.22
N ARG A 92 -9.55 -3.16 4.06
CA ARG A 92 -10.62 -2.20 3.73
C ARG A 92 -10.20 -0.80 4.13
N LEU A 93 -10.77 0.20 3.48
CA LEU A 93 -10.57 1.60 3.87
C LEU A 93 -11.56 1.96 4.98
N ASP A 94 -11.04 2.26 6.17
CA ASP A 94 -11.86 2.80 7.27
C ASP A 94 -11.59 4.30 7.48
N ASP A 95 -10.37 4.76 7.22
CA ASP A 95 -9.99 6.18 7.33
C ASP A 95 -8.89 6.55 6.33
N LEU A 96 -8.81 7.84 6.04
CA LEU A 96 -7.90 8.44 5.07
C LEU A 96 -7.34 9.75 5.62
N ILE A 97 -6.02 9.91 5.59
CA ILE A 97 -5.35 11.15 6.01
C ILE A 97 -4.57 11.72 4.82
N PHE A 98 -4.84 12.97 4.47
CA PHE A 98 -4.06 13.69 3.47
C PHE A 98 -2.72 14.14 4.06
N THR A 99 -1.63 13.84 3.35
CA THR A 99 -0.31 14.40 3.67
C THR A 99 0.03 15.58 2.76
N ASP A 100 -0.54 15.60 1.56
CA ASP A 100 -0.61 16.75 0.66
C ASP A 100 -1.84 16.58 -0.26
N GLN A 101 -2.03 17.45 -1.27
CA GLN A 101 -3.19 17.39 -2.17
C GLN A 101 -3.29 16.09 -3.01
N ASN A 102 -2.15 15.44 -3.28
CA ASN A 102 -2.06 14.26 -4.14
C ASN A 102 -1.55 13.04 -3.38
N LYS A 103 -1.34 13.12 -2.06
CA LYS A 103 -0.81 12.03 -1.25
C LYS A 103 -1.66 11.80 -0.03
N VAL A 104 -1.99 10.54 0.18
CA VAL A 104 -2.85 10.10 1.28
C VAL A 104 -2.28 8.86 1.94
N LYS A 105 -2.53 8.74 3.24
CA LYS A 105 -2.35 7.52 4.02
C LYS A 105 -3.72 6.89 4.23
N ALA A 106 -3.86 5.65 3.78
CA ALA A 106 -5.07 4.86 3.96
C ALA A 106 -4.93 3.95 5.18
N PHE A 107 -5.96 3.89 6.02
CA PHE A 107 -5.98 3.13 7.26
C PHE A 107 -7.17 2.17 7.33
N MET A 108 -6.94 1.06 8.01
CA MET A 108 -7.96 0.11 8.44
C MET A 108 -7.92 0.01 9.96
N PHE A 109 -9.06 0.03 10.63
CA PHE A 109 -9.13 -0.22 12.07
C PHE A 109 -9.20 -1.72 12.35
N VAL A 110 -8.24 -2.20 13.16
CA VAL A 110 -8.22 -3.57 13.68
C VAL A 110 -8.29 -3.48 15.20
N ARG A 111 -9.40 -3.95 15.78
CA ARG A 111 -9.64 -3.83 17.24
C ARG A 111 -9.49 -2.40 17.77
N GLN A 112 -9.97 -1.42 16.99
CA GLN A 112 -9.89 0.02 17.26
C GLN A 112 -8.51 0.66 17.02
N ASP A 113 -7.46 -0.12 16.77
CA ASP A 113 -6.15 0.42 16.42
C ASP A 113 -6.06 0.71 14.91
N PRO A 114 -5.60 1.91 14.50
CA PRO A 114 -5.38 2.23 13.09
C PRO A 114 -4.16 1.48 12.56
N VAL A 115 -4.36 0.70 11.50
CA VAL A 115 -3.31 0.01 10.76
C VAL A 115 -3.13 0.69 9.41
N LEU A 116 -1.93 1.21 9.13
CA LEU A 116 -1.59 1.76 7.83
C LEU A 116 -1.60 0.63 6.79
N ILE A 117 -2.49 0.74 5.80
CA ILE A 117 -2.60 -0.24 4.71
C ILE A 117 -1.76 0.20 3.51
N TYR A 118 -1.87 1.47 3.12
CA TYR A 118 -1.16 2.04 1.98
C TYR A 118 -0.78 3.50 2.19
N GLN A 119 0.36 3.87 1.61
CA GLN A 119 0.66 5.24 1.21
C GLN A 119 0.33 5.33 -0.28
N LEU A 120 -0.62 6.20 -0.66
CA LEU A 120 -1.07 6.36 -2.04
C LEU A 120 -0.79 7.76 -2.58
N GLU A 121 -0.24 7.82 -3.78
CA GLU A 121 0.05 9.05 -4.51
C GLU A 121 -0.76 9.08 -5.81
N LYS A 122 -1.42 10.21 -6.09
CA LYS A 122 -2.18 10.42 -7.32
C LYS A 122 -1.23 10.80 -8.44
N ILE A 123 -1.12 9.92 -9.44
CA ILE A 123 -0.30 10.13 -10.63
C ILE A 123 -1.21 10.07 -11.85
N GLY A 124 -1.45 11.24 -12.46
CA GLY A 124 -2.49 11.39 -13.48
C GLY A 124 -3.87 11.15 -12.87
N GLU A 125 -4.61 10.19 -13.42
CA GLU A 125 -5.96 9.85 -12.97
C GLU A 125 -6.01 8.68 -11.98
N THR A 126 -4.88 8.10 -11.61
CA THR A 126 -4.82 6.87 -10.80
C THR A 126 -4.05 7.07 -9.50
N TRP A 127 -4.58 6.50 -8.42
CA TRP A 127 -3.86 6.40 -7.14
C TRP A 127 -2.93 5.19 -7.18
N LYS A 128 -1.65 5.43 -6.92
CA LYS A 128 -0.58 4.42 -6.95
C LYS A 128 0.05 4.25 -5.58
N ILE A 129 0.45 3.02 -5.26
CA ILE A 129 1.20 2.67 -4.05
C ILE A 129 2.59 3.28 -4.14
N SER A 130 2.92 4.14 -3.19
CA SER A 130 4.22 4.81 -3.11
C SER A 130 4.84 4.64 -1.72
N VAL A 131 6.00 5.24 -1.53
CA VAL A 131 6.65 5.36 -0.22
C VAL A 131 7.31 6.73 -0.11
N TRP A 132 7.11 7.44 0.99
CA TRP A 132 7.71 8.74 1.28
C TRP A 132 7.82 9.02 2.78
#